data_AF-A0A8J8FAX2-F1
#
_entry.id   AF-A0A8J8FAX2-F1
#
_cell.length_a   1.000
_cell.length_b   1.000
_cell.length_c   1.000
_cell.angle_alpha   90.00
_cell.angle_beta   90.00
_cell.angle_gamma   90.00
#
_symmetry.space_group_name_H-M   'P 1'
#
loop_
_entity.id
_entity.type
_entity.pdbx_description
1 polymer ?
#
loop_
_entity_poly.entity_id
_entity_poly.type
_entity_poly.pdbx_seq_one_letter_code
_entity_poly.pdbx_strand_id
1 'polypeptide(L)'
;MKLILDTSVLIAFYTELKRGYLLASLQKHGYVLLIPEYIVRNEIKTDLDMLYKVIEKGEIKILPQIRDEDVEELKFRFPSLNRRELEVIWWGKYFKSGGEKYLCVLDDGKARKTAQKWGIEIIGTLGIIEALNELGIINKDEREEICVKLRNKGFRMPKDYHC
;
A
#
# COMPACT_ATOMS: atom_id res chain seq x y z
N MET A 1 -12.82 3.92 4.86
CA MET A 1 -11.99 2.70 4.75
C MET A 1 -10.55 3.06 5.08
N LYS A 2 -9.85 2.35 5.96
CA LYS A 2 -8.41 2.57 6.19
C LYS A 2 -7.59 1.82 5.15
N LEU A 3 -6.63 2.46 4.51
CA LEU A 3 -5.74 1.83 3.53
C LEU A 3 -4.31 1.88 4.07
N ILE A 4 -3.76 0.73 4.46
CA ILE A 4 -2.42 0.62 5.04
C ILE A 4 -1.43 0.34 3.92
N LEU A 5 -0.57 1.31 3.64
CA LEU A 5 0.31 1.34 2.47
C LEU A 5 1.67 0.71 2.79
N ASP A 6 2.09 -0.23 1.95
CA ASP A 6 3.48 -0.70 1.86
C ASP A 6 4.33 0.26 0.99
N THR A 7 5.66 0.12 1.03
CA THR A 7 6.58 0.87 0.18
C THR A 7 6.29 0.68 -1.32
N SER A 8 5.88 -0.53 -1.73
CA SER A 8 5.65 -0.89 -3.15
C SER A 8 4.65 0.02 -3.85
N VAL A 9 3.48 0.28 -3.23
CA VAL A 9 2.46 1.18 -3.79
C VAL A 9 2.95 2.63 -3.85
N LEU A 10 3.74 3.06 -2.88
CA LEU A 10 4.27 4.42 -2.87
C LEU A 10 5.26 4.63 -4.01
N ILE A 11 6.16 3.67 -4.24
CA ILE A 11 7.09 3.69 -5.37
C ILE A 11 6.30 3.71 -6.69
N ALA A 12 5.28 2.86 -6.83
CA ALA A 12 4.46 2.81 -8.03
C ALA A 12 3.81 4.19 -8.33
N PHE A 13 3.13 4.81 -7.35
CA PHE A 13 2.40 6.05 -7.58
C PHE A 13 3.29 7.31 -7.62
N TYR A 14 4.28 7.43 -6.73
CA TYR A 14 5.10 8.64 -6.60
C TYR A 14 6.35 8.63 -7.49
N THR A 15 6.96 7.46 -7.73
CA THR A 15 8.20 7.36 -8.51
C THR A 15 7.95 6.92 -9.95
N GLU A 16 7.30 5.78 -10.14
CA GLU A 16 7.16 5.14 -11.46
C GLU A 16 6.14 5.87 -12.32
N LEU A 17 4.96 6.15 -11.76
CA LEU A 17 3.88 6.86 -12.44
C LEU A 17 4.03 8.38 -12.36
N LYS A 18 4.66 8.89 -11.29
CA LYS A 18 4.66 10.33 -10.94
C LYS A 18 3.24 10.90 -10.86
N ARG A 19 2.28 10.09 -10.41
CA ARG A 19 0.86 10.42 -10.27
C ARG A 19 0.38 10.18 -8.83
N GLY A 20 1.19 10.54 -7.83
CA GLY A 20 0.86 10.39 -6.41
C GLY A 20 -0.47 11.03 -5.99
N TYR A 21 -0.90 12.09 -6.69
CA TYR A 21 -2.19 12.74 -6.48
C TYR A 21 -3.39 11.79 -6.68
N LEU A 22 -3.27 10.76 -7.51
CA LEU A 22 -4.31 9.76 -7.70
C LEU A 22 -4.54 8.97 -6.42
N LEU A 23 -3.48 8.59 -5.72
CA LEU A 23 -3.60 7.90 -4.45
C LEU A 23 -4.30 8.81 -3.41
N ALA A 24 -3.87 10.07 -3.29
CA ALA A 24 -4.49 11.05 -2.39
C ALA A 24 -5.98 11.31 -2.70
N SER A 25 -6.39 11.22 -3.97
CA SER A 25 -7.78 11.44 -4.37
C SER A 25 -8.77 10.42 -3.81
N LEU A 26 -8.32 9.23 -3.39
CA LEU A 26 -9.14 8.25 -2.67
C LEU A 26 -9.72 8.82 -1.38
N GLN A 27 -9.07 9.81 -0.77
CA GLN A 27 -9.57 10.46 0.45
C GLN A 27 -10.94 11.13 0.23
N LYS A 28 -11.18 11.67 -0.98
CA LYS A 28 -12.47 12.26 -1.36
C LYS A 28 -13.61 11.22 -1.36
N HIS A 29 -13.27 9.95 -1.38
CA HIS A 29 -14.19 8.81 -1.37
C HIS A 29 -14.17 8.05 -0.03
N GLY A 30 -13.76 8.71 1.06
CA GLY A 30 -13.82 8.16 2.42
C GLY A 30 -12.70 7.18 2.78
N TYR A 31 -11.61 7.16 1.99
CA TYR A 31 -10.40 6.43 2.35
C TYR A 31 -9.53 7.26 3.29
N VAL A 32 -8.88 6.59 4.23
CA VAL A 32 -7.83 7.17 5.07
C VAL A 32 -6.54 6.44 4.72
N LEU A 33 -5.60 7.17 4.13
CA LEU A 33 -4.30 6.63 3.74
C LEU A 33 -3.37 6.61 4.95
N LEU A 34 -2.85 5.43 5.25
CA LEU A 34 -2.03 5.16 6.42
C LEU A 34 -0.71 4.55 5.99
N ILE A 35 0.41 5.00 6.56
CA ILE A 35 1.73 4.43 6.29
C ILE A 35 2.44 4.13 7.62
N PRO A 36 2.95 2.91 7.84
CA PRO A 36 3.79 2.62 9.00
C PRO A 36 5.01 3.54 9.09
N GLU A 37 5.30 4.06 10.29
CA GLU A 37 6.45 4.94 10.53
C GLU A 37 7.79 4.32 10.10
N TYR A 38 7.95 3.00 10.27
CA TYR A 38 9.16 2.30 9.83
C TYR A 38 9.42 2.48 8.33
N ILE A 39 8.37 2.43 7.50
CA ILE A 39 8.48 2.61 6.05
C ILE A 39 8.95 4.04 5.73
N VAL A 40 8.38 5.05 6.40
CA VAL A 40 8.79 6.47 6.24
C VAL A 40 10.25 6.68 6.60
N ARG A 41 10.73 6.06 7.68
CA ARG A 41 12.09 6.27 8.20
C ARG A 41 13.16 5.47 7.47
N ASN A 42 12.84 4.27 6.97
CA ASN A 42 13.85 3.30 6.53
C ASN A 42 13.77 2.93 5.04
N GLU A 43 12.59 3.04 4.42
CA GLU A 43 12.39 2.57 3.04
C GLU A 43 12.30 3.73 2.04
N ILE A 44 11.82 4.89 2.50
CA ILE A 44 11.67 6.10 1.68
C ILE A 44 13.00 6.86 1.66
N LYS A 45 13.65 6.87 0.50
CA LYS A 45 14.86 7.68 0.26
C LYS A 45 14.48 9.14 -0.02
N THR A 46 15.45 10.03 0.19
CA THR A 46 15.32 11.50 0.14
C THR A 46 14.70 12.05 -1.16
N ASP A 47 14.74 11.32 -2.26
CA ASP A 47 14.21 11.76 -3.56
C ASP A 47 12.67 11.73 -3.68
N LEU A 48 11.96 11.48 -2.57
CA LEU A 48 10.50 11.47 -2.50
C LEU A 48 9.92 12.74 -1.88
N ASP A 49 10.42 13.91 -2.27
CA ASP A 49 9.91 15.24 -1.85
C ASP A 49 8.38 15.34 -1.97
N MET A 50 7.81 14.76 -3.02
CA MET A 50 6.36 14.75 -3.22
C MET A 50 5.62 13.94 -2.16
N LEU A 51 6.21 12.84 -1.66
CA LEU A 51 5.63 12.04 -0.59
C LEU A 51 5.68 12.79 0.75
N TYR A 52 6.81 13.42 1.07
CA TYR A 52 6.91 14.24 2.28
C TYR A 52 5.91 15.40 2.28
N LYS A 53 5.74 16.09 1.15
CA LYS A 53 4.73 17.15 1.01
C LYS A 53 3.30 16.68 1.27
N VAL A 54 2.92 15.48 0.82
CA VAL A 54 1.57 14.96 1.08
C VAL A 54 1.40 14.50 2.53
N ILE A 55 2.47 13.99 3.16
CA ILE A 55 2.48 13.66 4.59
C ILE A 55 2.33 14.93 5.43
N GLU A 56 3.09 15.98 5.14
CA GLU A 56 3.02 17.29 5.81
C GLU A 56 1.64 17.94 5.69
N LYS A 57 0.98 17.78 4.54
CA LYS A 57 -0.41 18.23 4.33
C LYS A 57 -1.46 17.38 5.05
N GLY A 58 -1.07 16.25 5.64
CA GLY A 58 -1.98 15.31 6.30
C GLY A 58 -2.82 14.46 5.34
N GLU A 59 -2.45 14.41 4.06
CA GLU A 59 -3.11 13.56 3.05
C GLU A 59 -2.79 12.07 3.30
N ILE A 60 -1.58 11.77 3.76
CA ILE A 60 -1.18 10.45 4.25
C ILE A 60 -0.80 10.57 5.72
N LYS A 61 -1.43 9.77 6.59
CA LYS A 61 -1.13 9.76 8.02
C LYS A 61 -0.11 8.69 8.35
N ILE A 62 0.88 9.06 9.16
CA ILE A 62 1.87 8.12 9.68
C ILE A 62 1.24 7.35 10.84
N LEU A 63 1.31 6.03 10.78
CA LEU A 63 1.00 5.15 11.89
C LEU A 63 2.19 5.04 12.83
N PRO A 64 1.97 5.05 14.16
CA PRO A 64 3.04 4.95 15.13
C PRO A 64 3.96 3.75 14.91
N GLN A 65 5.23 3.89 15.31
CA GLN A 65 6.15 2.77 15.37
C GLN A 65 5.59 1.61 16.22
N ILE A 66 5.67 0.40 15.67
CA ILE A 66 5.36 -0.84 16.38
C ILE A 66 6.59 -1.22 17.21
N ARG A 67 6.36 -1.76 18.41
CA ARG A 67 7.43 -2.26 19.28
C ARG A 67 8.22 -3.35 18.57
N ASP A 68 9.54 -3.34 18.73
CA ASP A 68 10.40 -4.31 18.05
C ASP A 68 10.06 -5.75 18.47
N GLU A 69 9.66 -5.99 19.72
CA GLU A 69 9.27 -7.32 20.19
C GLU A 69 8.05 -7.88 19.44
N ASP A 70 7.07 -7.02 19.12
CA ASP A 70 5.87 -7.43 18.38
C ASP A 70 6.23 -7.77 16.92
N VAL A 71 7.18 -7.03 16.33
CA VAL A 71 7.68 -7.31 14.97
C VAL A 71 8.50 -8.59 14.96
N GLU A 72 9.36 -8.82 15.96
CA GLU A 72 10.18 -10.03 16.07
C GLU A 72 9.32 -11.28 16.30
N GLU A 73 8.22 -11.19 17.05
CA GLU A 73 7.25 -12.30 17.17
C GLU A 73 6.68 -12.68 15.80
N LEU A 74 6.30 -11.68 15.00
CA LEU A 74 5.81 -11.91 13.64
C LEU A 74 6.91 -12.46 12.73
N LYS A 75 8.14 -11.96 12.86
CA LYS A 75 9.30 -12.39 12.08
C LYS A 75 9.66 -13.85 12.38
N PHE A 76 9.60 -14.26 13.63
CA PHE A 76 9.80 -15.65 14.05
C PHE A 76 8.77 -16.58 13.40
N ARG A 77 7.50 -16.16 13.33
CA ARG A 77 6.42 -16.93 12.67
C ARG A 77 6.52 -16.91 11.15
N PHE A 78 7.00 -15.80 10.58
CA PHE A 78 7.08 -15.56 9.13
C PHE A 78 8.48 -15.11 8.71
N PRO A 79 9.49 -15.99 8.82
CA PRO A 79 10.89 -15.62 8.60
C PRO A 79 11.16 -15.11 7.18
N SER A 80 10.32 -15.49 6.21
CA SER A 80 10.45 -15.06 4.82
C SER A 80 9.96 -13.63 4.53
N LEU A 81 9.22 -13.01 5.45
CA LEU A 81 8.69 -11.65 5.26
C LEU A 81 9.67 -10.62 5.80
N ASN A 82 9.77 -9.48 5.15
CA ASN A 82 10.58 -8.35 5.61
C ASN A 82 9.78 -7.48 6.60
N ARG A 83 10.46 -6.57 7.30
CA ARG A 83 9.83 -5.74 8.34
C ARG A 83 8.70 -4.86 7.80
N ARG A 84 8.85 -4.24 6.62
CA ARG A 84 7.80 -3.41 6.00
C ARG A 84 6.49 -4.19 5.80
N GLU A 85 6.56 -5.42 5.29
CA GLU A 85 5.39 -6.28 5.11
C GLU A 85 4.79 -6.70 6.44
N LEU A 86 5.63 -7.03 7.42
CA LEU A 86 5.20 -7.42 8.76
C LEU A 86 4.46 -6.30 9.48
N GLU A 87 4.92 -5.05 9.37
CA GLU A 87 4.25 -3.91 10.00
C GLU A 87 2.89 -3.63 9.37
N VAL A 88 2.77 -3.71 8.04
CA VAL A 88 1.46 -3.60 7.35
C VAL A 88 0.49 -4.70 7.82
N ILE A 89 0.97 -5.95 7.94
CA ILE A 89 0.19 -7.08 8.43
C ILE A 89 -0.21 -6.89 9.90
N TRP A 90 0.71 -6.41 10.75
CA TRP A 90 0.43 -6.14 12.16
C TRP A 90 -0.69 -5.11 12.32
N TRP A 91 -0.61 -4.00 11.58
CA TRP A 91 -1.66 -2.98 11.60
C TRP A 91 -3.00 -3.48 11.07
N GLY A 92 -3.00 -4.35 10.06
CA GLY A 92 -4.20 -5.04 9.60
C GLY A 92 -4.84 -5.88 10.72
N LYS A 93 -4.03 -6.66 11.45
CA LYS A 93 -4.50 -7.44 12.60
C LYS A 93 -5.03 -6.56 13.72
N TYR A 94 -4.39 -5.43 13.99
CA TYR A 94 -4.81 -4.46 14.99
C TYR A 94 -6.21 -3.90 14.65
N PHE A 95 -6.39 -3.36 13.45
CA PHE A 95 -7.69 -2.81 13.02
C PHE A 95 -8.79 -3.87 12.92
N LYS A 96 -8.44 -5.10 12.51
CA LYS A 96 -9.36 -6.24 12.55
C LYS A 96 -9.89 -6.49 13.96
N SER A 97 -8.99 -6.53 14.94
CA SER A 97 -9.34 -6.78 16.35
C SER A 97 -10.19 -5.65 16.93
N GLY A 98 -10.00 -4.42 16.44
CA GLY A 98 -10.82 -3.25 16.78
C GLY A 98 -12.17 -3.16 16.05
N GLY A 99 -12.49 -4.07 15.12
CA GLY A 99 -13.72 -4.02 14.32
C GLY A 99 -13.75 -2.89 13.29
N GLU A 100 -12.59 -2.35 12.93
CA GLU A 100 -12.48 -1.21 12.02
C GLU A 100 -12.41 -1.69 10.56
N LYS A 101 -12.97 -0.92 9.61
CA LYS A 101 -12.83 -1.22 8.18
C LYS A 101 -11.43 -0.85 7.68
N TYR A 102 -10.68 -1.82 7.18
CA TYR A 102 -9.32 -1.62 6.68
C TYR A 102 -9.01 -2.49 5.44
N LEU A 103 -7.98 -2.10 4.70
CA LEU A 103 -7.35 -2.88 3.64
C LEU A 103 -5.83 -2.72 3.74
N CYS A 104 -5.11 -3.84 3.78
CA CYS A 104 -3.65 -3.86 3.70
C CYS A 104 -3.19 -3.92 2.24
N VAL A 105 -2.36 -2.97 1.81
CA VAL A 105 -1.80 -2.96 0.46
C VAL A 105 -0.53 -3.80 0.42
N LEU A 106 -0.58 -4.95 -0.25
CA LEU A 106 0.53 -5.90 -0.33
C LEU A 106 0.63 -6.46 -1.76
N ASP A 107 1.80 -6.25 -2.40
CA ASP A 107 2.08 -6.80 -3.73
C ASP A 107 2.90 -8.10 -3.70
N ASP A 108 3.62 -8.38 -2.59
CA ASP A 108 4.38 -9.62 -2.45
C ASP A 108 3.49 -10.86 -2.24
N GLY A 109 3.75 -11.92 -3.01
CA GLY A 109 2.94 -13.13 -2.99
C GLY A 109 3.01 -13.92 -1.67
N LYS A 110 4.14 -13.90 -0.95
CA LYS A 110 4.25 -14.53 0.37
C LYS A 110 3.52 -13.70 1.41
N ALA A 111 3.69 -12.37 1.40
CA ALA A 111 2.99 -11.45 2.30
C ALA A 111 1.47 -11.59 2.17
N ARG A 112 0.95 -11.60 0.93
CA ARG A 112 -0.48 -11.80 0.64
C ARG A 112 -0.99 -13.13 1.20
N LYS A 113 -0.30 -14.24 0.95
CA LYS A 113 -0.69 -15.56 1.46
C LYS A 113 -0.71 -15.59 2.99
N THR A 114 0.27 -14.98 3.63
CA THR A 114 0.32 -14.89 5.09
C THR A 114 -0.83 -14.07 5.66
N ALA A 115 -1.09 -12.89 5.11
CA ALA A 115 -2.20 -12.03 5.53
C ALA A 115 -3.56 -12.74 5.35
N GLN A 116 -3.77 -13.40 4.21
CA GLN A 116 -4.99 -14.17 3.93
C GLN A 116 -5.20 -15.33 4.94
N LYS A 117 -4.14 -16.05 5.32
CA LYS A 117 -4.23 -17.11 6.36
C LYS A 117 -4.73 -16.57 7.70
N TRP A 118 -4.50 -15.30 7.99
CA TRP A 118 -4.97 -14.62 9.20
C TRP A 118 -6.31 -13.92 9.00
N GLY A 119 -6.94 -14.12 7.85
CA GLY A 119 -8.18 -13.46 7.44
C GLY A 119 -8.04 -11.94 7.43
N ILE A 120 -6.87 -11.43 7.09
CA ILE A 120 -6.62 -10.00 6.94
C ILE A 120 -7.09 -9.58 5.54
N GLU A 121 -7.90 -8.52 5.47
CA GLU A 121 -8.33 -7.95 4.20
C GLU A 121 -7.16 -7.29 3.48
N ILE A 122 -6.95 -7.66 2.21
CA ILE A 122 -5.81 -7.21 1.41
C ILE A 122 -6.24 -6.70 0.04
N ILE A 123 -5.42 -5.79 -0.49
CA ILE A 123 -5.45 -5.33 -1.88
C ILE A 123 -4.01 -5.21 -2.38
N GLY A 124 -3.80 -5.19 -3.69
CA GLY A 124 -2.50 -4.85 -4.29
C GLY A 124 -2.55 -3.52 -5.02
N THR A 125 -1.43 -3.05 -5.56
CA THR A 125 -1.35 -1.82 -6.35
C THR A 125 -2.31 -1.85 -7.55
N LEU A 126 -2.43 -3.00 -8.23
CA LEU A 126 -3.40 -3.18 -9.32
C LEU A 126 -4.85 -3.05 -8.86
N GLY A 127 -5.16 -3.54 -7.65
CA GLY A 127 -6.51 -3.38 -7.08
C GLY A 127 -6.82 -1.93 -6.72
N ILE A 128 -5.81 -1.14 -6.32
CA ILE A 128 -5.98 0.30 -6.13
C ILE A 128 -6.28 0.99 -7.45
N ILE A 129 -5.57 0.61 -8.53
CA ILE A 129 -5.84 1.16 -9.86
C ILE A 129 -7.27 0.84 -10.32
N GLU A 130 -7.75 -0.37 -10.05
CA GLU A 130 -9.15 -0.71 -10.32
C GLU A 130 -10.12 0.11 -9.48
N ALA A 131 -9.85 0.28 -8.17
CA ALA A 131 -10.68 1.11 -7.30
C ALA A 131 -10.73 2.57 -7.77
N LEU A 132 -9.63 3.12 -8.28
CA LEU A 132 -9.62 4.47 -8.87
C LEU A 132 -10.55 4.56 -10.09
N ASN A 133 -10.55 3.53 -10.95
CA ASN A 133 -11.41 3.45 -12.12
C ASN A 133 -12.90 3.27 -11.74
N GLU A 134 -13.20 2.37 -10.81
CA GLU A 134 -14.56 2.13 -10.29
C GLU A 134 -15.16 3.37 -9.61
N LEU A 135 -14.32 4.17 -8.95
CA LEU A 135 -14.72 5.43 -8.33
C LEU A 135 -14.80 6.61 -9.32
N GLY A 136 -14.49 6.39 -10.61
CA GLY A 136 -14.50 7.43 -11.64
C GLY A 136 -13.41 8.49 -11.47
N ILE A 137 -12.36 8.21 -10.70
CA ILE A 137 -11.20 9.10 -10.53
C ILE A 137 -10.32 9.09 -11.78
N ILE A 138 -10.20 7.93 -12.39
CA ILE A 138 -9.58 7.74 -13.71
C ILE A 138 -10.61 7.07 -14.62
N ASN A 139 -10.49 7.29 -15.93
CA ASN A 139 -11.27 6.55 -16.91
C ASN A 139 -10.54 5.27 -17.38
N LYS A 140 -11.20 4.49 -18.24
CA LYS A 140 -10.66 3.24 -18.78
C LYS A 140 -9.34 3.43 -19.54
N ASP A 141 -9.21 4.50 -20.32
CA ASP A 141 -8.01 4.78 -21.11
C ASP A 141 -6.83 5.17 -20.19
N GLU A 142 -7.09 5.96 -19.15
CA GLU A 142 -6.11 6.30 -18.12
C GLU A 142 -5.68 5.09 -17.30
N ARG A 143 -6.61 4.18 -16.98
CA ARG A 143 -6.31 2.90 -16.34
C ARG A 143 -5.36 2.07 -17.20
N GLU A 144 -5.67 1.91 -18.49
CA GLU A 144 -4.83 1.17 -19.43
C GLU A 144 -3.44 1.82 -19.53
N GLU A 145 -3.37 3.15 -19.68
CA GLU A 145 -2.12 3.92 -19.71
C GLU A 145 -1.26 3.68 -18.46
N ILE A 146 -1.87 3.73 -17.27
CA ILE A 146 -1.20 3.49 -15.99
C ILE A 146 -0.64 2.06 -15.94
N CYS A 147 -1.45 1.07 -16.30
CA CYS A 147 -1.03 -0.32 -16.27
C CYS A 147 0.10 -0.60 -17.27
N VAL A 148 0.04 -0.05 -18.49
CA VAL A 148 1.11 -0.16 -19.49
C VAL A 148 2.40 0.49 -18.98
N LYS A 149 2.32 1.68 -18.36
CA LYS A 149 3.49 2.35 -17.78
C LYS A 149 4.16 1.51 -16.69
N LEU A 150 3.38 0.98 -15.74
CA LEU A 150 3.91 0.11 -14.69
C LEU A 150 4.58 -1.14 -15.28
N ARG A 151 3.94 -1.77 -16.27
CA ARG A 151 4.49 -2.95 -16.97
C ARG A 151 5.83 -2.64 -17.61
N ASN A 152 5.93 -1.50 -18.30
CA ASN A 152 7.18 -1.05 -18.93
C ASN A 152 8.27 -0.69 -17.92
N LYS A 153 7.91 -0.38 -16.68
CA LYS A 153 8.85 -0.17 -15.56
C LYS A 153 9.26 -1.47 -14.86
N GLY A 154 8.76 -2.62 -15.30
CA GLY A 154 9.08 -3.93 -14.74
C GLY A 154 8.17 -4.33 -13.57
N PHE A 155 7.08 -3.60 -13.31
CA PHE A 155 6.10 -4.00 -12.31
C PHE A 155 5.51 -5.36 -12.68
N ARG A 156 5.55 -6.31 -11.74
CA ARG A 156 5.10 -7.68 -11.97
C ARG A 156 3.58 -7.74 -12.02
N MET A 157 3.04 -8.14 -13.16
CA MET A 157 1.60 -8.38 -13.35
C MET A 157 1.32 -9.87 -13.62
N PRO A 158 0.14 -10.39 -13.26
CA PRO A 158 -0.33 -11.69 -13.75
C PRO A 158 -0.36 -11.75 -15.28
N LYS A 159 -0.10 -12.92 -15.87
CA LYS A 159 -0.05 -13.08 -17.34
C LYS A 159 -1.38 -12.77 -18.03
N ASP A 160 -2.46 -13.01 -17.32
CA ASP A 160 -3.86 -12.81 -17.68
C ASP A 160 -4.39 -11.42 -17.27
N TYR A 161 -3.54 -10.56 -16.70
CA TYR A 161 -3.95 -9.20 -16.34
C TYR A 161 -4.04 -8.31 -17.58
N HIS A 162 -5.27 -7.95 -17.94
CA HIS A 162 -5.58 -7.03 -19.02
C HIS A 162 -5.54 -5.58 -18.52
N CYS A 163 -4.61 -4.80 -19.09
CA CYS A 163 -4.53 -3.35 -18.89
C CYS A 163 -5.79 -2.69 -19.44
#